data_AF-A0A6P7FDS3-F1
#
_entry.id   AF-A0A6P7FDS3-F1
#
_cell.length_a   1.000
_cell.length_b   1.000
_cell.length_c   1.000
_cell.angle_alpha   90.00
_cell.angle_beta   90.00
_cell.angle_gamma   90.00
#
_symmetry.space_group_name_H-M   'P 1'
#
loop_
_entity.id
_entity.type
_entity.pdbx_description
1 polymer ?
#
loop_
_entity_poly.entity_id
_entity_poly.type
_entity_poly.pdbx_seq_one_letter_code
_entity_poly.pdbx_strand_id
1 'polypeptide(L)'
;MDNLPSTSKMQRLPNKNKKLTEAELLKLLEEDSDECVLSGSEYNPSDEEESDIEDESNSDSSLLDENARQSVKSNDQQNNDDEWYEVDCTHLRLDIQFPGNESYVYDDRYPQNRTELTPFHVYRKLIDDEILQLIVEETNRNAAQVKNAQRYSRSSRIHAWKPTNKEEILKFLGCVMYMGVVKLPKIADYWSKSPLYNFTFISSVMTRNRFQLLLRFLHFADNTAALPNDRCHKIRKLFEMTQLRFAQQCNPGSILVIDESMIPFRGRLLFKQYIPSK
;
A
#
# COMPACT_ATOMS: atom_id res chain seq x y z
N MET A 1 47.18 -68.39 26.56
CA MET A 1 47.13 -68.30 25.08
C MET A 1 46.51 -66.97 24.74
N ASP A 2 47.38 -66.07 24.36
CA ASP A 2 47.16 -64.66 24.06
C ASP A 2 46.39 -64.41 22.76
N ASN A 3 45.63 -63.31 22.72
CA ASN A 3 45.73 -62.26 21.68
C ASN A 3 44.79 -61.08 22.00
N LEU A 4 45.39 -59.95 22.41
CA LEU A 4 44.90 -58.57 22.17
C LEU A 4 45.08 -58.20 20.66
N PRO A 5 44.71 -57.02 20.09
CA PRO A 5 44.15 -55.77 20.65
C PRO A 5 43.04 -55.06 19.80
N SER A 6 42.56 -53.90 20.28
CA SER A 6 42.50 -52.62 19.52
C SER A 6 41.14 -51.90 19.40
N THR A 7 41.26 -50.59 19.64
CA THR A 7 40.33 -49.46 19.74
C THR A 7 39.47 -49.14 18.50
N SER A 8 38.30 -48.51 18.70
CA SER A 8 37.61 -47.54 17.80
C SER A 8 36.12 -47.51 18.17
N LYS A 9 35.33 -46.44 18.32
CA LYS A 9 35.37 -44.97 18.09
C LYS A 9 34.08 -44.42 18.72
N MET A 10 34.05 -43.13 19.02
CA MET A 10 32.85 -42.37 19.39
C MET A 10 31.64 -42.67 18.49
N GLN A 11 30.42 -42.74 19.04
CA GLN A 11 29.18 -42.56 18.29
C GLN A 11 28.31 -41.45 18.88
N ARG A 12 27.55 -40.84 17.98
CA ARG A 12 27.11 -39.44 17.96
C ARG A 12 25.93 -39.16 18.90
N LEU A 13 25.84 -37.91 19.35
CA LEU A 13 24.63 -37.30 19.90
C LEU A 13 23.44 -37.53 18.93
N PRO A 14 22.23 -37.82 19.44
CA PRO A 14 21.06 -38.04 18.60
C PRO A 14 20.69 -36.76 17.81
N ASN A 15 20.30 -37.01 16.57
CA ASN A 15 20.07 -36.07 15.48
C ASN A 15 18.98 -35.03 15.83
N LYS A 16 19.22 -33.73 15.56
CA LYS A 16 18.23 -32.64 15.65
C LYS A 16 17.17 -32.68 14.52
N ASN A 17 16.77 -33.88 14.11
CA ASN A 17 15.75 -34.13 13.09
C ASN A 17 14.71 -35.13 13.62
N LYS A 18 14.02 -34.81 14.71
CA LYS A 18 12.77 -35.51 15.02
C LYS A 18 11.72 -34.94 14.06
N LYS A 19 11.35 -35.69 13.03
CA LYS A 19 10.18 -35.37 12.21
C LYS A 19 8.95 -35.46 13.12
N LEU A 20 8.22 -34.36 13.23
CA LEU A 20 6.91 -34.34 13.88
C LEU A 20 5.98 -35.30 13.13
N THR A 21 5.19 -36.04 13.88
CA THR A 21 4.21 -36.97 13.33
C THR A 21 2.99 -36.21 12.82
N GLU A 22 2.25 -36.81 11.88
CA GLU A 22 1.04 -36.22 11.29
C GLU A 22 0.00 -35.86 12.37
N ALA A 23 -0.08 -36.64 13.45
CA ALA A 23 -0.95 -36.36 14.59
C ALA A 23 -0.51 -35.13 15.42
N GLU A 24 0.80 -34.85 15.52
CA GLU A 24 1.31 -33.65 16.21
C GLU A 24 1.09 -32.39 15.37
N LEU A 25 1.08 -32.51 14.03
CA LEU A 25 0.76 -31.41 13.12
C LEU A 25 -0.74 -31.07 13.10
N LEU A 26 -1.60 -32.08 13.09
CA LEU A 26 -3.05 -31.90 13.17
C LEU A 26 -3.48 -31.20 14.46
N LYS A 27 -2.85 -31.55 15.58
CA LYS A 27 -3.14 -30.93 16.87
C LYS A 27 -2.78 -29.44 16.92
N LEU A 28 -1.74 -29.01 16.21
CA LEU A 28 -1.37 -27.59 16.09
C LEU A 28 -2.31 -26.80 15.16
N LEU A 29 -2.98 -27.46 14.22
CA LEU A 29 -3.91 -26.82 13.29
C LEU A 29 -5.33 -26.70 13.84
N GLU A 30 -5.75 -27.65 14.67
CA GLU A 30 -7.07 -27.65 15.31
C GLU A 30 -7.14 -26.71 16.53
N GLU A 31 -6.00 -26.35 17.14
CA GLU A 31 -5.94 -25.42 18.28
C GLU A 31 -5.99 -23.93 17.86
N ASP A 32 -5.81 -23.59 16.58
CA ASP A 32 -5.81 -22.20 16.05
C ASP A 32 -7.10 -21.80 15.31
N SER A 33 -8.13 -22.66 15.31
CA SER A 33 -9.40 -22.38 14.66
C SER A 33 -10.42 -21.79 15.64
N ASP A 34 -10.22 -20.56 16.09
CA ASP A 34 -11.31 -19.70 16.58
C ASP A 34 -10.95 -18.21 16.36
N GLU A 35 -11.68 -17.58 15.43
CA GLU A 35 -11.81 -16.14 15.14
C GLU A 35 -10.53 -15.27 15.18
N CYS A 36 -9.75 -15.29 14.10
CA CYS A 36 -8.80 -14.19 13.84
C CYS A 36 -9.55 -13.00 13.23
N VAL A 37 -10.10 -12.15 14.10
CA VAL A 37 -10.57 -10.80 13.74
C VAL A 37 -9.39 -10.07 13.08
N LEU A 38 -9.60 -9.68 11.83
CA LEU A 38 -8.64 -8.95 10.99
C LEU A 38 -8.25 -7.62 11.65
N SER A 39 -7.20 -7.64 12.48
CA SER A 39 -6.51 -6.44 12.92
C SER A 39 -5.50 -6.07 11.85
N GLY A 40 -5.86 -5.10 11.01
CA GLY A 40 -4.93 -4.49 10.08
C GLY A 40 -3.72 -3.98 10.86
N SER A 41 -2.56 -4.61 10.65
CA SER A 41 -1.30 -4.11 11.16
C SER A 41 -1.05 -2.74 10.49
N GLU A 42 -1.39 -1.69 11.22
CA GLU A 42 -1.16 -0.32 10.78
C GLU A 42 0.35 -0.10 10.70
N TYR A 43 0.82 0.18 9.48
CA TYR A 43 2.12 0.77 9.28
C TYR A 43 2.09 2.19 9.87
N ASN A 44 2.70 2.34 11.05
CA ASN A 44 2.96 3.64 11.65
C ASN A 44 4.35 4.11 11.17
N PRO A 45 4.44 5.20 10.37
CA PRO A 45 5.73 5.73 9.90
C PRO A 45 6.67 6.14 11.05
N SER A 46 6.15 6.34 12.26
CA SER A 46 6.90 6.71 13.46
C SER A 46 7.64 5.56 14.13
N ASP A 47 7.34 4.30 13.81
CA ASP A 47 7.88 3.14 14.54
C ASP A 47 9.25 2.66 14.01
N GLU A 48 9.85 3.36 13.04
CA GLU A 48 11.24 3.14 12.58
C GLU A 48 12.12 4.41 12.66
N GLU A 49 11.77 5.38 13.50
CA GLU A 49 12.70 6.47 13.82
C GLU A 49 13.82 5.97 14.74
N GLU A 50 14.87 5.41 14.13
CA GLU A 50 16.21 5.73 14.63
C GLU A 50 16.32 7.25 14.56
N SER A 51 16.46 7.89 15.73
CA SER A 51 16.57 9.34 15.90
C SER A 51 17.76 9.88 15.10
N ASP A 52 17.50 10.26 13.85
CA ASP A 52 18.50 10.68 12.85
C ASP A 52 18.62 12.22 12.75
N ILE A 53 17.94 12.96 13.62
CA ILE A 53 17.89 14.43 13.61
C ILE A 53 18.89 14.98 14.61
N GLU A 54 19.80 15.83 14.15
CA GLU A 54 20.62 16.68 15.02
C GLU A 54 19.75 17.86 15.49
N ASP A 55 19.56 17.93 16.81
CA ASP A 55 18.66 18.83 17.53
C ASP A 55 19.13 20.30 17.43
N GLU A 56 18.46 21.12 16.62
CA GLU A 56 18.62 22.58 16.61
C GLU A 56 17.26 23.26 16.28
N SER A 57 16.58 23.71 17.34
CA SER A 57 15.49 24.70 17.39
C SER A 57 14.25 24.47 16.50
N ASN A 58 13.18 24.05 17.19
CA ASN A 58 11.80 24.13 16.74
C ASN A 58 11.40 25.62 16.58
N SER A 59 11.30 26.12 15.35
CA SER A 59 10.54 27.34 15.08
C SER A 59 9.22 26.96 14.45
N ASP A 60 8.25 26.76 15.33
CA ASP A 60 6.83 26.92 15.07
C ASP A 60 6.60 28.23 14.28
N SER A 61 5.94 28.11 13.13
CA SER A 61 5.33 29.24 12.44
C SER A 61 3.83 29.02 12.44
N SER A 62 3.26 29.16 13.63
CA SER A 62 1.86 29.41 13.86
C SER A 62 1.51 30.82 13.39
N LEU A 63 0.76 30.93 12.29
CA LEU A 63 -0.06 32.11 12.00
C LEU A 63 -1.43 31.67 11.44
N LEU A 64 -2.34 31.49 12.39
CA LEU A 64 -3.77 31.85 12.40
C LEU A 64 -4.69 31.29 11.30
N ASP A 65 -5.58 30.37 11.72
CA ASP A 65 -7.00 30.71 11.77
C ASP A 65 -7.64 30.06 13.02
N GLU A 66 -7.82 30.87 14.07
CA GLU A 66 -8.45 30.48 15.33
C GLU A 66 -9.99 30.44 15.28
N ASN A 67 -10.63 30.61 14.11
CA ASN A 67 -12.10 30.66 14.02
C ASN A 67 -12.81 29.36 13.63
N ALA A 68 -12.13 28.22 13.50
CA ALA A 68 -12.80 26.95 13.13
C ALA A 68 -13.34 26.13 14.32
N ARG A 69 -13.32 26.65 15.56
CA ARG A 69 -13.96 26.02 16.73
C ARG A 69 -15.40 26.48 16.91
N GLN A 70 -16.22 26.31 15.88
CA GLN A 70 -17.65 26.09 16.12
C GLN A 70 -17.90 24.60 15.99
N SER A 71 -18.05 23.96 17.15
CA SER A 71 -18.78 22.70 17.23
C SER A 71 -20.11 22.90 16.51
N VAL A 72 -20.26 22.31 15.33
CA VAL A 72 -21.59 22.07 14.77
C VAL A 72 -22.25 21.13 15.77
N LYS A 73 -23.05 21.72 16.67
CA LYS A 73 -24.03 20.95 17.41
C LYS A 73 -24.97 20.41 16.34
N SER A 74 -24.82 19.13 16.01
CA SER A 74 -25.85 18.40 15.29
C SER A 74 -27.10 18.49 16.15
N ASN A 75 -28.00 19.39 15.77
CA ASN A 75 -29.40 19.23 16.14
C ASN A 75 -29.83 17.99 15.38
N ASP A 76 -29.74 16.82 16.03
CA ASP A 76 -30.48 15.63 15.61
C ASP A 76 -31.96 15.92 15.82
N GLN A 77 -32.53 16.75 14.94
CA GLN A 77 -33.92 16.56 14.56
C GLN A 77 -33.94 15.22 13.84
N GLN A 78 -34.61 14.24 14.44
CA GLN A 78 -35.00 13.00 13.79
C GLN A 78 -35.83 13.36 12.54
N ASN A 79 -35.14 13.60 11.43
CA ASN A 79 -35.74 13.56 10.13
C ASN A 79 -35.82 12.09 9.74
N ASN A 80 -37.05 11.61 9.58
CA ASN A 80 -37.35 10.34 8.92
C ASN A 80 -37.01 10.50 7.42
N ASP A 81 -35.72 10.55 7.07
CA ASP A 81 -35.25 10.68 5.68
C ASP A 81 -35.14 9.30 4.98
N ASP A 82 -35.92 8.31 5.43
CA ASP A 82 -36.00 6.97 4.82
C ASP A 82 -37.09 6.86 3.72
N GLU A 83 -37.76 7.96 3.38
CA GLU A 83 -38.76 7.98 2.32
C GLU A 83 -38.10 8.25 0.96
N TRP A 84 -38.21 7.27 0.05
CA TRP A 84 -37.78 7.44 -1.33
C TRP A 84 -38.50 8.65 -1.94
N TYR A 85 -37.73 9.66 -2.36
CA TYR A 85 -38.25 10.83 -3.06
C TYR A 85 -37.83 10.81 -4.53
N GLU A 86 -38.71 11.32 -5.40
CA GLU A 86 -38.34 11.53 -6.80
C GLU A 86 -37.31 12.66 -6.89
N VAL A 87 -36.15 12.34 -7.46
CA VAL A 87 -35.11 13.33 -7.73
C VAL A 87 -35.54 14.14 -8.96
N ASP A 88 -35.63 15.47 -8.81
CA ASP A 88 -35.91 16.36 -9.93
C ASP A 88 -34.71 16.39 -10.91
N CYS A 89 -34.84 15.61 -11.99
CA CYS A 89 -33.84 15.51 -13.04
C CYS A 89 -33.90 16.65 -14.08
N THR A 90 -34.79 17.64 -13.93
CA THR A 90 -34.95 18.72 -14.92
C THR A 90 -33.71 19.59 -15.11
N HIS A 91 -32.82 19.61 -14.11
CA HIS A 91 -31.53 20.31 -14.15
C HIS A 91 -30.34 19.41 -14.55
N LEU A 92 -30.51 18.09 -14.59
CA LEU A 92 -29.47 17.13 -14.96
C LEU A 92 -29.39 17.02 -16.49
N ARG A 93 -28.71 17.97 -17.13
CA ARG A 93 -28.41 17.93 -18.57
C ARG A 93 -27.23 17.00 -18.89
N LEU A 94 -27.34 15.74 -18.52
CA LEU A 94 -26.46 14.70 -19.04
C LEU A 94 -27.36 13.61 -19.62
N ASP A 95 -27.52 13.65 -20.94
CA ASP A 95 -28.09 12.53 -21.70
C ASP A 95 -27.00 11.43 -21.74
N ILE A 96 -26.85 10.73 -20.61
CA ILE A 96 -25.91 9.61 -20.51
C ILE A 96 -26.56 8.45 -21.25
N GLN A 97 -26.24 8.32 -22.52
CA GLN A 97 -26.63 7.14 -23.28
C GLN A 97 -25.92 5.93 -22.69
N PHE A 98 -26.72 5.07 -22.08
CA PHE A 98 -26.25 3.82 -21.53
C PHE A 98 -26.53 2.72 -22.55
N PRO A 99 -25.54 2.35 -23.38
CA PRO A 99 -25.81 1.48 -24.53
C PRO A 99 -26.16 0.05 -24.09
N GLY A 100 -25.96 -0.29 -22.81
CA GLY A 100 -26.37 -1.56 -22.19
C GLY A 100 -25.60 -2.79 -22.71
N ASN A 101 -24.72 -2.60 -23.69
CA ASN A 101 -23.87 -3.60 -24.27
C ASN A 101 -22.55 -3.66 -23.50
N GLU A 102 -22.55 -4.44 -22.42
CA GLU A 102 -21.34 -4.74 -21.66
C GLU A 102 -20.24 -5.20 -22.62
N SER A 103 -19.17 -4.42 -22.69
CA SER A 103 -18.07 -4.67 -23.61
C SER A 103 -16.76 -4.21 -23.01
N TYR A 104 -15.73 -5.00 -23.29
CA TYR A 104 -14.37 -4.64 -22.95
C TYR A 104 -13.78 -3.82 -24.10
N VAL A 105 -13.15 -2.69 -23.77
CA VAL A 105 -12.52 -1.85 -24.79
C VAL A 105 -11.15 -2.44 -25.13
N TYR A 106 -10.96 -2.77 -26.40
CA TYR A 106 -9.71 -3.31 -26.91
C TYR A 106 -8.62 -2.22 -26.90
N ASP A 107 -7.39 -2.64 -26.56
CA ASP A 107 -6.21 -1.79 -26.60
C ASP A 107 -5.17 -2.48 -27.47
N ASP A 108 -4.84 -1.88 -28.61
CA ASP A 108 -3.96 -2.45 -29.64
C ASP A 108 -2.53 -2.68 -29.14
N ARG A 109 -2.14 -2.12 -27.99
CA ARG A 109 -0.83 -2.33 -27.37
C ARG A 109 -0.66 -3.72 -26.73
N TYR A 110 -1.74 -4.50 -26.60
CA TYR A 110 -1.74 -5.79 -25.92
C TYR A 110 -2.31 -6.91 -26.81
N PRO A 111 -2.04 -8.19 -26.51
CA PRO A 111 -2.64 -9.30 -27.24
C PRO A 111 -4.18 -9.22 -27.20
N GLN A 112 -4.81 -9.25 -28.37
CA GLN A 112 -6.27 -9.19 -28.51
C GLN A 112 -6.94 -10.52 -28.18
N ASN A 113 -6.21 -11.62 -28.40
CA ASN A 113 -6.66 -12.94 -28.06
C ASN A 113 -6.67 -13.11 -26.54
N ARG A 114 -7.85 -13.40 -25.97
CA ARG A 114 -8.02 -13.62 -24.52
C ARG A 114 -7.10 -14.72 -23.99
N THR A 115 -6.75 -15.73 -24.79
CA THR A 115 -5.85 -16.81 -24.36
C THR A 115 -4.38 -16.37 -24.24
N GLU A 116 -4.02 -15.21 -24.80
CA GLU A 116 -2.67 -14.64 -24.76
C GLU A 116 -2.56 -13.49 -23.75
N LEU A 117 -3.69 -13.07 -23.16
CA LEU A 117 -3.72 -12.00 -22.17
C LEU A 117 -3.26 -12.55 -20.81
N THR A 118 -2.21 -11.95 -20.25
CA THR A 118 -1.72 -12.28 -18.91
C THR A 118 -2.29 -11.30 -17.88
N PRO A 119 -2.38 -11.68 -16.59
CA PRO A 119 -2.74 -10.73 -15.53
C PRO A 119 -1.85 -9.48 -15.50
N PHE A 120 -0.59 -9.62 -15.91
CA PHE A 120 0.33 -8.50 -16.05
C PHE A 120 -0.10 -7.53 -17.16
N HIS A 121 -0.59 -8.01 -18.31
CA HIS A 121 -1.14 -7.12 -19.35
C HIS A 121 -2.34 -6.32 -18.84
N VAL A 122 -3.23 -6.96 -18.08
CA VAL A 122 -4.38 -6.28 -17.46
C VAL A 122 -3.90 -5.21 -16.47
N TYR A 123 -2.93 -5.54 -15.62
CA TYR A 123 -2.33 -4.56 -14.71
C TYR A 123 -1.73 -3.36 -15.45
N ARG A 124 -1.00 -3.59 -16.55
CA ARG A 124 -0.35 -2.52 -17.32
C ARG A 124 -1.31 -1.63 -18.11
N LYS A 125 -2.56 -2.04 -18.31
CA LYS A 125 -3.63 -1.16 -18.82
C LYS A 125 -4.11 -0.15 -17.78
N LEU A 126 -4.08 -0.53 -16.50
CA LEU A 126 -4.46 0.35 -15.39
C LEU A 126 -3.29 1.22 -14.93
N ILE A 127 -2.09 0.63 -14.85
CA ILE A 127 -0.85 1.27 -14.45
C ILE A 127 0.10 1.29 -15.66
N ASP A 128 -0.13 2.28 -16.51
CA ASP A 128 0.62 2.49 -17.75
C ASP A 128 1.98 3.17 -17.49
N ASP A 129 2.74 3.36 -18.57
CA ASP A 129 4.05 4.02 -18.52
C ASP A 129 3.97 5.49 -18.08
N GLU A 130 2.85 6.18 -18.31
CA GLU A 130 2.66 7.58 -17.90
C GLU A 130 2.47 7.68 -16.39
N ILE A 131 1.67 6.78 -15.81
CA ILE A 131 1.48 6.68 -14.36
C ILE A 131 2.80 6.31 -13.70
N LEU A 132 3.54 5.33 -14.24
CA LEU A 132 4.86 4.99 -13.71
C LEU A 132 5.82 6.18 -13.78
N GLN A 133 5.81 6.93 -14.89
CA GLN A 133 6.64 8.10 -15.05
C GLN A 133 6.28 9.21 -14.04
N LEU A 134 4.99 9.46 -13.80
CA LEU A 134 4.53 10.37 -12.75
C LEU A 134 5.10 9.98 -11.38
N ILE A 135 4.96 8.70 -11.00
CA ILE A 135 5.44 8.22 -9.70
C ILE A 135 6.95 8.41 -9.59
N VAL A 136 7.70 8.12 -10.65
CA VAL A 136 9.16 8.29 -10.69
C VAL A 136 9.56 9.75 -10.50
N GLU A 137 8.96 10.65 -11.28
CA GLU A 137 9.29 12.08 -11.25
C GLU A 137 9.03 12.67 -9.88
N GLU A 138 7.84 12.44 -9.32
CA GLU A 138 7.44 13.06 -8.07
C GLU A 138 8.12 12.40 -6.86
N THR A 139 8.39 11.09 -6.89
CA THR A 139 9.20 10.42 -5.85
C THR A 139 10.63 10.96 -5.83
N ASN A 140 11.25 11.15 -7.00
CA ASN A 140 12.59 11.73 -7.10
C ASN A 140 12.61 13.20 -6.65
N ARG A 141 11.60 14.00 -7.03
CA ARG A 141 11.43 15.39 -6.60
C ARG A 141 11.27 15.48 -5.08
N ASN A 142 10.39 14.67 -4.51
CA ASN A 142 10.15 14.64 -3.07
C ASN A 142 11.41 14.25 -2.28
N ALA A 143 12.16 13.25 -2.75
CA ALA A 143 13.42 12.89 -2.11
C ALA A 143 14.43 14.05 -2.10
N ALA A 144 14.52 14.84 -3.18
CA ALA A 144 15.37 16.03 -3.22
C ALA A 144 14.87 17.13 -2.27
N GLN A 145 13.56 17.39 -2.24
CA GLN A 145 12.95 18.37 -1.34
C GLN A 145 13.20 18.02 0.13
N VAL A 146 12.93 16.77 0.52
CA VAL A 146 13.11 16.30 1.91
C VAL A 146 14.58 16.32 2.33
N LYS A 147 15.52 16.02 1.41
CA LYS A 147 16.96 16.12 1.66
C LYS A 147 17.45 17.54 1.89
N ASN A 148 16.83 18.51 1.21
CA ASN A 148 17.23 19.91 1.28
C ASN A 148 16.52 20.68 2.40
N ALA A 149 15.39 20.17 2.89
CA ALA A 149 14.57 20.85 3.91
C ALA A 149 15.23 20.90 5.29
N GLN A 150 16.06 19.91 5.64
CA GLN A 150 16.72 19.86 6.95
C GLN A 150 18.05 19.11 6.88
N ARG A 151 18.85 19.25 7.94
CA ARG A 151 20.09 18.47 8.11
C ARG A 151 19.77 17.11 8.72
N TYR A 152 20.51 16.11 8.28
CA TYR A 152 20.42 14.74 8.77
C TYR A 152 21.78 14.31 9.31
N SER A 153 21.77 13.44 10.32
CA SER A 153 22.98 12.79 10.81
C SER A 153 23.74 12.11 9.65
N ARG A 154 25.07 12.10 9.73
CA ARG A 154 25.96 11.43 8.76
C ARG A 154 25.64 9.94 8.57
N SER A 155 25.07 9.29 9.59
CA SER A 155 24.66 7.87 9.54
C SER A 155 23.31 7.65 8.86
N SER A 156 22.56 8.71 8.56
CA SER A 156 21.19 8.58 8.12
C SER A 156 21.09 7.87 6.76
N ARG A 157 20.13 6.95 6.68
CA ARG A 157 19.85 6.16 5.47
C ARG A 157 19.45 7.05 4.28
N ILE A 158 19.00 8.27 4.52
CA ILE A 158 18.64 9.22 3.46
C ILE A 158 19.81 9.54 2.52
N HIS A 159 21.04 9.48 3.02
CA HIS A 159 22.24 9.70 2.21
C HIS A 159 22.45 8.59 1.17
N ALA A 160 21.90 7.40 1.39
CA ALA A 160 21.94 6.30 0.43
C ALA A 160 20.91 6.44 -0.70
N TRP A 161 20.06 7.47 -0.69
CA TRP A 161 19.08 7.70 -1.75
C TRP A 161 19.75 7.88 -3.11
N LYS A 162 19.26 7.12 -4.09
CA LYS A 162 19.55 7.28 -5.52
C LYS A 162 18.23 7.48 -6.27
N PRO A 163 18.21 8.28 -7.34
CA PRO A 163 17.02 8.43 -8.15
C PRO A 163 16.47 7.08 -8.62
N THR A 164 15.15 6.91 -8.52
CA THR A 164 14.43 5.73 -9.01
C THR A 164 14.09 5.88 -10.50
N ASN A 165 13.61 4.78 -11.11
CA ASN A 165 13.16 4.71 -12.49
C ASN A 165 11.92 3.81 -12.61
N LYS A 166 11.32 3.74 -13.82
CA LYS A 166 10.07 3.00 -14.06
C LYS A 166 10.19 1.51 -13.70
N GLU A 167 11.32 0.88 -14.01
CA GLU A 167 11.56 -0.54 -13.72
C GLU A 167 11.62 -0.79 -12.20
N GLU A 168 12.32 0.08 -11.46
CA GLU A 168 12.43 -0.04 -10.01
C GLU A 168 11.10 0.23 -9.30
N ILE A 169 10.33 1.24 -9.74
CA ILE A 169 8.97 1.49 -9.24
C ILE A 169 8.05 0.31 -9.53
N LEU A 170 8.14 -0.30 -10.72
CA LEU A 170 7.34 -1.47 -11.05
C LEU A 170 7.67 -2.67 -10.14
N LYS A 171 8.96 -2.90 -9.85
CA LYS A 171 9.41 -3.90 -8.87
C LYS A 171 8.91 -3.60 -7.45
N PHE A 172 9.00 -2.34 -7.03
CA PHE A 172 8.49 -1.88 -5.73
C PHE A 172 6.99 -2.13 -5.60
N LEU A 173 6.18 -1.76 -6.59
CA LEU A 173 4.74 -2.04 -6.62
C LEU A 173 4.45 -3.55 -6.64
N GLY A 174 5.29 -4.33 -7.34
CA GLY A 174 5.25 -5.80 -7.28
C GLY A 174 5.45 -6.35 -5.87
N CYS A 175 6.41 -5.80 -5.11
CA CYS A 175 6.59 -6.15 -3.70
C CYS A 175 5.35 -5.76 -2.87
N VAL A 176 4.79 -4.56 -3.06
CA VAL A 176 3.57 -4.12 -2.36
C VAL A 176 2.38 -5.04 -2.65
N MET A 177 2.20 -5.45 -3.91
CA MET A 177 1.15 -6.42 -4.29
C MET A 177 1.37 -7.78 -3.61
N TYR A 178 2.61 -8.27 -3.57
CA TYR A 178 2.93 -9.51 -2.85
C TYR A 178 2.62 -9.40 -1.35
N MET A 179 2.96 -8.28 -0.72
CA MET A 179 2.59 -8.00 0.69
C MET A 179 1.07 -7.87 0.88
N GLY A 180 0.32 -7.64 -0.20
CA GLY A 180 -1.15 -7.75 -0.24
C GLY A 180 -1.63 -9.19 -0.03
N VAL A 181 -0.93 -10.16 -0.60
CA VAL A 181 -1.28 -11.59 -0.58
C VAL A 181 -0.69 -12.29 0.64
N VAL A 182 0.59 -12.07 0.92
CA VAL A 182 1.31 -12.67 2.05
C VAL A 182 1.48 -11.60 3.11
N LYS A 183 0.72 -11.71 4.21
CA LYS A 183 0.76 -10.76 5.32
C LYS A 183 1.74 -11.24 6.39
N LEU A 184 2.75 -10.42 6.70
CA LEU A 184 3.68 -10.65 7.79
C LEU A 184 3.54 -9.56 8.87
N PRO A 185 3.89 -9.85 10.13
CA PRO A 185 3.70 -8.90 11.22
C PRO A 185 4.47 -7.58 11.04
N LYS A 186 5.69 -7.65 10.46
CA LYS A 186 6.52 -6.46 10.21
C LYS A 186 7.03 -6.44 8.77
N ILE A 187 7.21 -5.24 8.22
CA ILE A 187 7.82 -5.05 6.90
C ILE A 187 9.23 -5.68 6.84
N ALA A 188 9.99 -5.61 7.92
CA ALA A 188 11.32 -6.21 7.98
C ALA A 188 11.30 -7.74 7.84
N ASP A 189 10.20 -8.40 8.21
CA ASP A 189 10.10 -9.87 8.20
C ASP A 189 10.11 -10.45 6.78
N TYR A 190 9.69 -9.67 5.76
CA TYR A 190 9.78 -10.08 4.36
C TYR A 190 11.22 -10.26 3.85
N TRP A 191 12.21 -9.74 4.58
CA TRP A 191 13.63 -9.92 4.33
C TRP A 191 14.35 -10.72 5.43
N SER A 192 13.58 -11.33 6.34
CA SER A 192 14.14 -12.14 7.42
C SER A 192 14.78 -13.41 6.88
N LYS A 193 15.91 -13.79 7.46
CA LYS A 193 16.57 -15.08 7.21
C LYS A 193 16.14 -16.16 8.21
N SER A 194 15.23 -15.82 9.12
CA SER A 194 14.67 -16.79 10.07
C SER A 194 13.94 -17.89 9.30
N PRO A 195 14.06 -19.17 9.68
CA PRO A 195 13.35 -20.27 9.03
C PRO A 195 11.82 -20.05 8.91
N LEU A 196 11.24 -19.30 9.85
CA LEU A 196 9.81 -18.98 9.86
C LEU A 196 9.39 -17.97 8.78
N TYR A 197 10.32 -17.12 8.32
CA TYR A 197 10.03 -15.97 7.45
C TYR A 197 11.00 -15.86 6.25
N ASN A 198 11.65 -16.96 5.87
CA ASN A 198 12.67 -16.96 4.82
C ASN A 198 12.06 -16.91 3.40
N PHE A 199 11.39 -15.81 3.07
CA PHE A 199 10.80 -15.56 1.76
C PHE A 199 11.87 -15.07 0.77
N THR A 200 12.35 -15.96 -0.08
CA THR A 200 13.42 -15.64 -1.04
C THR A 200 12.96 -14.69 -2.16
N PHE A 201 11.67 -14.68 -2.49
CA PHE A 201 11.12 -13.88 -3.59
C PHE A 201 11.33 -12.37 -3.41
N ILE A 202 10.85 -11.77 -2.32
CA ILE A 202 11.00 -10.32 -2.12
C ILE A 202 12.48 -9.94 -2.03
N SER A 203 13.26 -10.75 -1.32
CA SER A 203 14.69 -10.49 -1.13
C SER A 203 15.51 -10.54 -2.43
N SER A 204 15.05 -11.28 -3.45
CA SER A 204 15.70 -11.34 -4.77
C SER A 204 15.33 -10.18 -5.68
N VAL A 205 14.19 -9.52 -5.44
CA VAL A 205 13.69 -8.39 -6.24
C VAL A 205 14.32 -7.06 -5.81
N MET A 206 14.38 -6.81 -4.50
CA MET A 206 14.86 -5.55 -3.94
C MET A 206 15.39 -5.75 -2.53
N THR A 207 16.36 -4.92 -2.09
CA THR A 207 16.83 -4.96 -0.69
C THR A 207 15.84 -4.25 0.24
N ARG A 208 15.77 -4.70 1.51
CA ARG A 208 14.92 -4.08 2.55
C ARG A 208 15.14 -2.57 2.66
N ASN A 209 16.41 -2.15 2.73
CA ASN A 209 16.75 -0.75 2.90
C ASN A 209 16.33 0.09 1.70
N ARG A 210 16.44 -0.44 0.47
CA ARG A 210 15.97 0.26 -0.73
C ARG A 210 14.44 0.36 -0.75
N PHE A 211 13.74 -0.72 -0.41
CA PHE A 211 12.28 -0.72 -0.30
C PHE A 211 11.79 0.33 0.70
N GLN A 212 12.37 0.38 1.90
CA GLN A 212 12.00 1.36 2.93
C GLN A 212 12.32 2.80 2.51
N LEU A 213 13.43 3.04 1.79
CA LEU A 213 13.72 4.36 1.23
C LEU A 213 12.71 4.78 0.16
N LEU A 214 12.33 3.86 -0.73
CA LEU A 214 11.27 4.12 -1.72
C LEU A 214 9.94 4.39 -1.04
N LEU A 215 9.58 3.59 -0.03
CA LEU A 215 8.36 3.78 0.76
C LEU A 215 8.32 5.14 1.44
N ARG A 216 9.46 5.60 1.99
CA ARG A 216 9.59 6.93 2.63
C ARG A 216 9.41 8.08 1.65
N PHE A 217 9.95 7.96 0.42
CA PHE A 217 9.93 9.06 -0.55
C PHE A 217 8.81 8.98 -1.59
N LEU A 218 8.03 7.90 -1.60
CA LEU A 218 6.93 7.69 -2.55
C LEU A 218 6.03 8.92 -2.60
N HIS A 219 5.86 9.46 -3.79
CA HIS A 219 5.13 10.71 -3.99
C HIS A 219 4.49 10.79 -5.37
N PHE A 220 3.47 11.65 -5.51
CA PHE A 220 2.63 11.72 -6.71
C PHE A 220 2.28 13.15 -7.17
N ALA A 221 2.80 14.18 -6.51
CA ALA A 221 2.58 15.58 -6.86
C ALA A 221 3.75 16.46 -6.43
N ASP A 222 3.91 17.63 -7.05
CA ASP A 222 4.90 18.60 -6.60
C ASP A 222 4.37 19.36 -5.37
N ASN A 223 5.10 19.29 -4.25
CA ASN A 223 4.75 20.05 -3.03
C ASN A 223 4.77 21.57 -3.23
N THR A 224 5.50 22.08 -4.23
CA THR A 224 5.56 23.53 -4.52
C THR A 224 4.38 24.05 -5.34
N ALA A 225 3.58 23.14 -5.91
CA ALA A 225 2.44 23.47 -6.76
C ALA A 225 1.07 23.30 -6.05
N ALA A 226 1.07 23.16 -4.72
CA ALA A 226 -0.15 22.91 -3.96
C ALA A 226 -1.09 24.13 -3.97
N LEU A 227 -2.33 23.92 -4.42
CA LEU A 227 -3.37 24.94 -4.32
C LEU A 227 -3.93 24.99 -2.89
N PRO A 228 -4.20 26.19 -2.32
CA PRO A 228 -4.63 26.34 -0.93
C PRO A 228 -5.88 25.53 -0.53
N ASN A 229 -6.77 25.25 -1.49
CA ASN A 229 -8.05 24.61 -1.23
C ASN A 229 -8.14 23.15 -1.71
N ASP A 230 -7.09 22.58 -2.33
CA ASP A 230 -7.12 21.16 -2.73
C ASP A 230 -6.53 20.26 -1.65
N ARG A 231 -7.42 19.75 -0.77
CA ARG A 231 -7.04 18.81 0.30
C ARG A 231 -6.47 17.49 -0.23
N CYS A 232 -6.74 17.12 -1.49
CA CYS A 232 -6.26 15.89 -2.10
C CYS A 232 -5.13 16.12 -3.11
N HIS A 233 -4.51 17.31 -3.16
CA HIS A 233 -3.46 17.69 -4.11
C HIS A 233 -2.39 16.60 -4.28
N LYS A 234 -1.93 16.02 -3.16
CA LYS A 234 -0.87 15.00 -3.11
C LYS A 234 -1.19 13.71 -3.88
N ILE A 235 -2.46 13.42 -4.13
CA ILE A 235 -2.91 12.22 -4.86
C ILE A 235 -3.76 12.55 -6.10
N ARG A 236 -4.18 13.82 -6.26
CA ARG A 236 -5.13 14.27 -7.28
C ARG A 236 -4.75 13.79 -8.68
N LYS A 237 -3.52 14.08 -9.10
CA LYS A 237 -3.04 13.74 -10.45
C LYS A 237 -3.04 12.24 -10.70
N LEU A 238 -2.56 11.44 -9.75
CA LEU A 238 -2.61 9.97 -9.84
C LEU A 238 -4.06 9.47 -9.89
N PHE A 239 -4.93 10.04 -9.06
CA PHE A 239 -6.34 9.66 -8.98
C PHE A 239 -7.10 9.95 -10.28
N GLU A 240 -6.87 11.11 -10.90
CA GLU A 240 -7.47 11.47 -12.19
C GLU A 240 -6.95 10.57 -13.33
N MET A 241 -5.64 10.33 -13.38
CA MET A 241 -5.06 9.43 -14.38
C MET A 241 -5.62 8.02 -14.26
N THR A 242 -5.68 7.47 -13.04
CA THR A 242 -6.22 6.13 -12.82
C THR A 242 -7.71 6.05 -13.15
N GLN A 243 -8.53 7.01 -12.69
CA GLN A 243 -9.97 7.04 -13.02
C GLN A 243 -10.23 7.03 -14.53
N LEU A 244 -9.48 7.83 -15.29
CA LEU A 244 -9.60 7.85 -16.74
C LEU A 244 -9.29 6.47 -17.35
N ARG A 245 -8.29 5.76 -16.83
CA ARG A 245 -7.89 4.43 -17.30
C ARG A 245 -8.96 3.40 -16.99
N PHE A 246 -9.54 3.45 -15.78
CA PHE A 246 -10.65 2.59 -15.38
C PHE A 246 -11.88 2.81 -16.27
N ALA A 247 -12.28 4.07 -16.49
CA ALA A 247 -13.42 4.41 -17.35
C ALA A 247 -13.23 3.95 -18.80
N GLN A 248 -11.98 3.87 -19.27
CA GLN A 248 -11.66 3.40 -20.61
C GLN A 248 -11.65 1.87 -20.76
N GLN A 249 -11.66 1.08 -19.68
CA GLN A 249 -11.53 -0.38 -19.80
C GLN A 249 -12.83 -1.10 -20.15
N CYS A 250 -13.98 -0.59 -19.71
CA CYS A 250 -15.26 -1.25 -19.94
C CYS A 250 -16.40 -0.27 -20.15
N ASN A 251 -17.31 -0.64 -21.03
CA ASN A 251 -18.65 -0.07 -21.08
C ASN A 251 -19.50 -0.83 -20.07
N PRO A 252 -20.04 -0.17 -19.04
CA PRO A 252 -20.82 -0.86 -18.03
C PRO A 252 -22.15 -1.39 -18.60
N GLY A 253 -22.71 -2.42 -17.96
CA GLY A 253 -24.02 -3.01 -18.29
C GLY A 253 -25.17 -2.26 -17.63
N SER A 254 -26.42 -2.51 -18.05
CA SER A 254 -27.60 -1.68 -17.71
C SER A 254 -27.95 -1.58 -16.23
N ILE A 255 -27.30 -2.35 -15.37
CA ILE A 255 -27.48 -2.38 -13.92
C ILE A 255 -26.19 -1.88 -13.27
N LEU A 256 -26.28 -0.77 -12.55
CA LEU A 256 -25.19 -0.19 -11.78
C LEU A 256 -25.53 -0.22 -10.30
N VAL A 257 -24.51 -0.47 -9.48
CA VAL A 257 -24.59 -0.35 -8.02
C VAL A 257 -23.60 0.72 -7.61
N ILE A 258 -24.08 1.69 -6.84
CA ILE A 258 -23.27 2.77 -6.27
C ILE A 258 -23.26 2.55 -4.77
N ASP A 259 -22.05 2.47 -4.21
CA ASP A 259 -21.84 2.30 -2.78
C ASP A 259 -20.56 3.03 -2.36
N GLU A 260 -20.43 3.26 -1.06
CA GLU A 260 -19.29 3.94 -0.46
C GLU A 260 -18.21 2.94 -0.06
N SER A 261 -16.97 3.20 -0.48
CA SER A 261 -15.79 2.46 -0.01
C SER A 261 -15.01 3.28 1.01
N MET A 262 -14.54 2.63 2.07
CA MET A 262 -13.73 3.27 3.11
C MET A 262 -12.35 2.64 3.18
N ILE A 263 -11.36 3.48 3.45
CA ILE A 263 -9.98 3.04 3.71
C ILE A 263 -9.68 3.38 5.17
N PRO A 264 -9.52 2.37 6.05
CA PRO A 264 -9.14 2.60 7.45
C PRO A 264 -7.84 3.40 7.55
N PHE A 265 -7.84 4.46 8.34
CA PHE A 265 -6.67 5.31 8.54
C PHE A 265 -6.67 5.97 9.91
N ARG A 266 -5.65 5.71 10.74
CA ARG A 266 -5.53 6.33 12.07
C ARG A 266 -4.61 7.56 12.15
N GLY A 267 -3.92 7.92 11.07
CA GLY A 267 -3.04 9.09 11.03
C GLY A 267 -3.77 10.46 11.05
N ARG A 268 -2.98 11.54 10.98
CA ARG A 268 -3.47 12.92 10.91
C ARG A 268 -3.91 13.25 9.48
N LEU A 269 -5.21 13.34 9.26
CA LEU A 269 -5.81 13.70 7.97
C LEU A 269 -7.03 14.59 8.21
N LEU A 270 -7.09 15.73 7.52
CA LEU A 270 -8.10 16.78 7.74
C LEU A 270 -9.54 16.34 7.44
N PHE A 271 -9.72 15.39 6.52
CA PHE A 271 -11.02 14.92 6.06
C PHE A 271 -11.30 13.47 6.46
N LYS A 272 -10.59 12.96 7.48
CA LYS A 272 -10.93 11.67 8.10
C LYS A 272 -12.27 11.77 8.82
N GLN A 273 -13.14 10.80 8.60
CA GLN A 273 -14.42 10.68 9.29
C GLN A 273 -14.39 9.47 10.22
N TYR A 274 -15.07 9.60 11.36
CA TYR A 274 -15.36 8.48 12.24
C TYR A 274 -16.79 8.02 11.97
N ILE A 275 -16.95 6.75 11.64
CA ILE A 275 -18.25 6.14 11.33
C ILE A 275 -18.48 5.07 12.41
N PRO A 276 -19.29 5.35 13.45
CA PRO A 276 -19.42 4.44 14.60
C PRO A 276 -19.91 3.04 14.26
N SER A 277 -20.64 2.90 13.16
CA SER A 277 -21.22 1.64 12.68
C SER A 277 -20.24 0.77 11.87
N LYS A 278 -19.00 1.21 11.66
CA LYS A 278 -18.01 0.59 10.78
C LYS A 278 -16.61 0.55 11.40
#